data_AF-A0A7J5GQQ8-F1
#
_entry.id   AF-A0A7J5GQQ8-F1
#
_cell.length_a   1.000
_cell.length_b   1.000
_cell.length_c   1.000
_cell.angle_alpha   90.00
_cell.angle_beta   90.00
_cell.angle_gamma   90.00
#
_symmetry.space_group_name_H-M   'P 1'
#
loop_
_entity.id
_entity.type
_entity.pdbx_description
1 polymer ?
#
loop_
_entity_poly.entity_id
_entity_poly.type
_entity_poly.pdbx_seq_one_letter_code
_entity_poly.pdbx_strand_id
1 'polypeptide(L)'
;KGILLFYNGKNKSGAEGDTLYTANSYCAGQALFDAKDPTKLIDRLDKPFYIPESDFEKSGQYPAGTVFIEGLVFYNQKWFLYYGCADSRVAVAVYDPLKK
;
A
#
# COMPACT_ATOMS: atom_id res chain seq x y z
N LYS A 1 -4.31 -0.98 -20.69
CA LYS A 1 -3.63 -2.18 -20.12
C LYS A 1 -2.17 -1.81 -19.95
N GLY A 2 -1.59 -2.06 -18.78
CA GLY A 2 -0.20 -1.73 -18.44
C GLY A 2 0.31 -2.65 -17.33
N ILE A 3 1.50 -2.39 -16.82
CA ILE A 3 2.09 -3.11 -15.69
C ILE A 3 1.77 -2.30 -14.42
N LEU A 4 0.99 -2.87 -13.50
CA LEU A 4 0.63 -2.22 -12.24
C LEU A 4 1.60 -2.68 -11.14
N LEU A 5 2.38 -1.74 -10.62
CA LEU A 5 3.24 -1.94 -9.46
C LEU A 5 2.53 -1.45 -8.20
N PHE A 6 2.41 -2.33 -7.21
CA PHE A 6 2.04 -1.97 -5.86
C PHE A 6 3.31 -1.69 -5.06
N TYR A 7 3.35 -0.58 -4.33
CA TYR A 7 4.56 -0.15 -3.60
C TYR A 7 4.22 0.46 -2.24
N ASN A 8 5.24 0.56 -1.37
CA ASN A 8 5.14 1.17 -0.04
C ASN A 8 5.78 2.55 -0.04
N GLY A 9 5.04 3.60 0.33
CA GLY A 9 5.54 4.97 0.46
C GLY A 9 5.65 5.37 1.91
N LYS A 10 6.84 5.79 2.35
CA LYS A 10 7.04 6.39 3.68
C LYS A 10 6.73 7.88 3.64
N ASN A 11 5.80 8.33 4.49
CA ASN A 11 5.47 9.75 4.55
C ASN A 11 6.58 10.54 5.23
N LYS A 12 7.03 11.65 4.61
CA LYS A 12 8.03 12.54 5.21
C LYS A 12 7.41 13.30 6.39
N SER A 13 8.18 13.56 7.43
CA SER A 13 7.73 14.42 8.54
C SER A 13 7.76 15.90 8.14
N GLY A 14 6.79 16.67 8.64
CA GLY A 14 6.73 18.12 8.42
C GLY A 14 6.01 18.51 7.13
N ALA A 15 6.15 19.76 6.71
CA ALA A 15 5.38 20.37 5.61
C ALA A 15 5.69 19.80 4.22
N GLU A 16 6.78 19.03 4.07
CA GLU A 16 7.13 18.37 2.81
C GLU A 16 6.48 16.98 2.65
N GLY A 17 5.87 16.45 3.72
CA GLY A 17 4.98 15.28 3.64
C GLY A 17 3.54 15.69 3.44
N ASP A 18 2.67 14.71 3.20
CA ASP A 18 1.23 14.95 3.22
C ASP A 18 0.73 14.91 4.68
N THR A 19 0.25 16.05 5.17
CA THR A 19 -0.18 16.26 6.56
C THR A 19 -1.47 15.53 6.90
N LEU A 20 -2.16 14.95 5.91
CA LEU A 20 -3.33 14.09 6.13
C LEU A 20 -2.96 12.69 6.64
N TYR A 21 -1.70 12.26 6.50
CA TYR A 21 -1.22 10.96 6.96
C TYR A 21 -0.16 11.12 8.05
N THR A 22 -0.06 10.13 8.93
CA THR A 22 0.91 10.14 10.04
C THR A 22 2.34 10.29 9.52
N ALA A 23 3.10 11.19 10.13
CA ALA A 23 4.51 11.37 9.77
C ALA A 23 5.29 10.08 9.98
N ASN A 24 6.17 9.73 9.03
CA ASN A 24 6.94 8.49 8.98
C ASN A 24 6.14 7.20 8.77
N SER A 25 4.81 7.21 8.71
CA SER A 25 4.07 5.98 8.44
C SER A 25 4.34 5.47 7.02
N TYR A 26 4.25 4.16 6.83
CA TYR A 26 4.23 3.56 5.50
C TYR A 26 2.78 3.28 5.08
N CYS A 27 2.41 3.82 3.92
CA CYS A 27 1.11 3.59 3.28
C CYS A 27 1.32 2.99 1.88
N ALA A 28 0.33 2.26 1.37
CA ALA A 28 0.43 1.56 0.10
C ALA A 28 -0.04 2.45 -1.08
N GLY A 29 0.76 2.50 -2.14
CA GLY A 29 0.45 3.18 -3.40
C GLY A 29 0.48 2.23 -4.60
N GLN A 30 0.06 2.75 -5.75
CA GLN A 30 0.11 2.05 -7.03
C GLN A 30 0.70 2.96 -8.11
N ALA A 31 1.52 2.38 -8.99
CA ALA A 31 2.10 3.04 -10.15
C ALA A 31 1.85 2.18 -11.41
N LEU A 32 1.39 2.80 -12.48
CA LEU A 32 1.09 2.16 -13.76
C LEU A 32 2.20 2.46 -14.76
N PHE A 33 2.79 1.42 -15.32
CA PHE A 33 3.84 1.49 -16.34
C PHE A 33 3.34 0.99 -17.70
N ASP A 34 3.99 1.44 -18.77
CA ASP A 34 3.72 0.97 -20.12
C ASP A 34 4.09 -0.52 -20.28
N ALA A 35 3.26 -1.28 -21.00
CA ALA A 35 3.48 -2.70 -21.19
C ALA A 35 4.56 -3.02 -22.24
N LYS A 36 4.85 -2.08 -23.15
CA LYS A 36 5.88 -2.21 -24.19
C LYS A 36 7.22 -1.62 -23.73
N ASP A 37 7.17 -0.61 -22.88
CA ASP A 37 8.35 -0.02 -22.23
C ASP A 37 8.15 0.01 -20.70
N PRO A 38 8.59 -1.03 -19.97
CA PRO A 38 8.40 -1.13 -18.52
C PRO A 38 9.07 -0.02 -17.70
N THR A 39 9.95 0.78 -18.29
CA THR A 39 10.59 1.92 -17.60
C THR A 39 9.75 3.19 -17.67
N LYS A 40 8.78 3.24 -18.58
CA LYS A 40 7.92 4.39 -18.80
C LYS A 40 6.75 4.40 -17.82
N LEU A 41 6.82 5.30 -16.84
CA LEU A 41 5.69 5.61 -15.95
C LEU A 41 4.56 6.28 -16.74
N ILE A 42 3.35 5.75 -16.63
CA ILE A 42 2.13 6.32 -17.21
C ILE A 42 1.37 7.14 -16.18
N ASP A 43 1.17 6.56 -14.99
CA ASP A 43 0.35 7.18 -13.94
C ASP A 43 0.74 6.66 -12.55
N ARG A 44 0.38 7.40 -11.50
CA ARG A 44 0.62 7.05 -10.11
C ARG A 44 -0.46 7.68 -9.24
N LEU A 45 -0.99 6.92 -8.28
CA LEU A 45 -2.00 7.45 -7.36
C LEU A 45 -1.44 8.62 -6.53
N ASP A 46 -2.17 9.73 -6.49
CA ASP A 46 -1.86 10.90 -5.65
C ASP A 46 -1.99 10.59 -4.16
N LYS A 47 -2.92 9.70 -3.80
CA LYS A 47 -3.20 9.27 -2.42
C LYS A 47 -2.96 7.76 -2.29
N PRO A 48 -2.49 7.29 -1.12
CA PRO A 48 -2.42 5.86 -0.85
C PRO A 48 -3.81 5.22 -0.97
N PHE A 49 -3.86 4.00 -1.52
CA PHE A 49 -5.10 3.23 -1.58
C PHE A 49 -5.34 2.40 -0.31
N TYR A 50 -4.31 2.26 0.53
CA TYR A 50 -4.37 1.52 1.79
C TYR A 50 -3.46 2.20 2.83
N ILE A 51 -3.98 2.45 4.02
CA ILE A 51 -3.31 3.17 5.11
C ILE A 51 -3.47 2.42 6.43
N PRO A 52 -2.64 2.67 7.46
CA PRO A 52 -2.87 2.13 8.79
C PRO A 52 -4.16 2.70 9.42
N GLU A 53 -5.15 1.85 9.69
CA GLU A 53 -6.43 2.25 10.29
C GLU A 53 -6.67 1.58 11.64
N SER A 54 -6.32 0.31 11.77
CA SER A 54 -6.47 -0.44 13.01
C SER A 54 -5.31 -0.17 13.97
N ASP A 55 -5.55 -0.31 15.28
CA ASP A 55 -4.53 -0.01 16.30
C ASP A 55 -3.24 -0.82 16.12
N PHE A 56 -3.36 -2.09 15.72
CA PHE A 56 -2.23 -2.98 15.46
C PHE A 56 -1.43 -2.62 14.19
N GLU A 57 -1.97 -1.76 13.33
CA GLU A 57 -1.29 -1.23 12.12
C GLU A 57 -0.64 0.12 12.41
N LYS A 58 -1.25 0.91 13.30
CA LYS A 58 -0.83 2.28 13.65
C LYS A 58 0.39 2.32 14.57
N SER A 59 0.63 1.28 15.36
CA SER A 59 1.83 1.20 16.22
C SER A 59 2.18 -0.23 16.59
N GLY A 60 3.46 -0.46 16.88
CA GLY A 60 4.07 -1.77 17.13
C GLY A 60 5.58 -1.60 17.28
N GLN A 61 6.38 -2.55 16.79
CA GLN A 61 7.84 -2.39 16.68
C GLN A 61 8.21 -1.18 15.82
N TYR A 62 7.39 -0.85 14.82
CA TYR A 62 7.46 0.41 14.09
C TYR A 62 6.45 1.43 14.66
N PRO A 63 6.88 2.43 15.46
CA PRO A 63 5.94 3.24 16.25
C PRO A 63 5.04 4.18 15.44
N ALA A 64 5.48 4.56 14.23
CA ALA A 64 4.73 5.46 13.35
C ALA A 64 3.64 4.73 12.53
N GLY A 65 3.58 3.40 12.63
CA GLY A 65 2.60 2.57 11.94
C GLY A 65 3.00 2.24 10.50
N THR A 66 2.61 1.04 10.06
CA THR A 66 2.81 0.58 8.69
C THR A 66 1.74 -0.43 8.29
N VAL A 67 1.33 -0.34 7.03
CA VAL A 67 0.69 -1.42 6.26
C VAL A 67 1.63 -1.80 5.12
N PHE A 68 2.66 -2.57 5.45
CA PHE A 68 3.73 -2.90 4.49
C PHE A 68 3.31 -4.04 3.58
N ILE A 69 2.82 -3.72 2.39
CA ILE A 69 2.30 -4.71 1.44
C ILE A 69 3.43 -5.49 0.78
N GLU A 70 3.30 -6.83 0.75
CA GLU A 70 4.40 -7.68 0.24
C GLU A 70 3.94 -9.01 -0.38
N GLY A 71 2.72 -9.48 -0.09
CA GLY A 71 2.15 -10.66 -0.73
C GLY A 71 0.85 -10.33 -1.47
N LEU A 72 0.74 -10.72 -2.74
CA LEU A 72 -0.50 -10.58 -3.51
C LEU A 72 -0.81 -11.89 -4.24
N VAL A 73 -1.95 -12.50 -3.94
CA VAL A 73 -2.36 -13.78 -4.51
C VAL A 73 -3.76 -13.69 -5.09
N PHE A 74 -3.93 -14.13 -6.33
CA PHE A 74 -5.25 -14.37 -6.91
C PHE A 74 -5.70 -15.79 -6.57
N TYR A 75 -6.70 -15.91 -5.70
CA TYR A 75 -7.21 -17.19 -5.22
C TYR A 75 -8.73 -17.15 -5.13
N ASN A 76 -9.41 -18.22 -5.57
CA ASN A 76 -10.87 -18.32 -5.58
C ASN A 76 -11.58 -17.07 -6.14
N GLN A 77 -11.09 -16.55 -7.27
CA GLN A 77 -11.61 -15.37 -7.97
C GLN A 77 -11.52 -14.04 -7.19
N LYS A 78 -10.67 -13.97 -6.16
CA LYS A 78 -10.44 -12.76 -5.35
C LYS A 78 -8.95 -12.48 -5.23
N TRP A 79 -8.63 -11.23 -4.93
CA TRP A 79 -7.27 -10.81 -4.61
C TRP A 79 -7.07 -10.76 -3.10
N PHE A 80 -6.08 -11.48 -2.61
CA PHE A 80 -5.65 -11.49 -1.22
C PHE A 80 -4.33 -10.73 -1.11
N LEU A 81 -4.36 -9.60 -0.41
CA LEU A 81 -3.21 -8.74 -0.15
C LEU A 81 -2.73 -8.98 1.28
N TYR A 82 -1.56 -9.59 1.43
CA TYR A 82 -0.89 -9.82 2.70
C TYR A 82 0.11 -8.70 2.97
N TYR A 83 0.10 -8.21 4.20
CA TYR A 83 0.90 -7.07 4.61
C TYR A 83 1.39 -7.17 6.05
N GLY A 84 2.54 -6.58 6.31
CA GLY A 84 3.07 -6.38 7.66
C GLY A 84 2.37 -5.22 8.35
N CYS A 85 2.04 -5.39 9.63
CA CYS A 85 1.40 -4.38 10.46
C CYS A 85 2.37 -3.92 11.55
N ALA A 86 2.74 -2.64 11.51
CA ALA A 86 3.66 -2.00 12.46
C ALA A 86 4.93 -2.82 12.81
N ASP A 87 5.51 -3.52 11.82
CA ASP A 87 6.64 -4.46 11.96
C ASP A 87 6.43 -5.53 13.06
N SER A 88 5.20 -6.01 13.26
CA SER A 88 4.88 -6.85 14.42
C SER A 88 3.86 -7.96 14.17
N ARG A 89 3.03 -7.83 13.14
CA ARG A 89 1.99 -8.81 12.78
C ARG A 89 1.89 -8.93 11.26
N VAL A 90 1.19 -9.96 10.81
CA VAL A 90 0.76 -10.12 9.42
C VAL A 90 -0.76 -10.05 9.40
N ALA A 91 -1.32 -9.30 8.45
CA ALA A 91 -2.75 -9.24 8.19
C ALA A 91 -3.04 -9.47 6.70
N VAL A 92 -4.34 -9.59 6.37
CA VAL A 92 -4.81 -9.80 5.01
C VAL A 92 -6.02 -8.91 4.71
N ALA A 93 -5.99 -8.26 3.55
CA ALA A 93 -7.12 -7.56 2.96
C ALA A 93 -7.58 -8.32 1.70
N VAL A 94 -8.89 -8.35 1.45
CA VAL A 94 -9.47 -9.09 0.33
C VAL A 94 -10.26 -8.14 -0.57
N TYR A 95 -9.87 -8.08 -1.83
CA TYR A 95 -10.63 -7.40 -2.89
C TYR A 95 -11.37 -8.43 -3.74
N ASP A 96 -12.68 -8.24 -3.89
CA ASP A 96 -13.56 -9.07 -4.71
C ASP A 96 -13.93 -8.31 -5.99
N PRO A 97 -13.30 -8.62 -7.15
CA PRO A 97 -13.54 -7.89 -8.40
C PRO A 97 -14.95 -8.04 -8.95
N LEU A 98 -15.71 -9.04 -8.47
CA LEU A 98 -17.07 -9.35 -8.93
C LEU A 98 -18.13 -8.60 -8.12
N LYS A 99 -17.78 -8.09 -6.95
CA LYS A 99 -18.64 -7.23 -6.15
C LYS A 99 -18.39 -5.78 -6.53
N LYS A 100 -19.38 -5.17 -7.18
CA LYS A 100 -19.40 -3.73 -7.48
C LYS A 100 -19.77 -2.92 -6.25
#